data_AF-A0A3D3LGP3-F1
#
_entry.id   AF-A0A3D3LGP3-F1
#
_cell.length_a   1.000
_cell.length_b   1.000
_cell.length_c   1.000
_cell.angle_alpha   90.00
_cell.angle_beta   90.00
_cell.angle_gamma   90.00
#
_symmetry.space_group_name_H-M   'P 1'
#
loop_
_entity.id
_entity.type
_entity.pdbx_description
1 polymer ?
#
loop_
_entity_poly.entity_id
_entity_poly.type
_entity_poly.pdbx_seq_one_letter_code
_entity_poly.pdbx_strand_id
1 'polypeptide(L)'
;MNGPLFDILECPLEQELSNEEKKLLFDYFNLCAEEYLYYRKGFIYREVWQAWRNGMRVFSDCPRIRKLWEKELAANSYYGFKLPCGCSSQ
;
A
#
# COMPACT_ATOMS: atom_id res chain seq x y z
N MET A 1 -17.41 -1.29 -1.68
CA MET A 1 -16.25 -0.50 -1.20
C MET A 1 -14.99 -1.28 -1.56
N ASN A 2 -14.01 -0.59 -2.15
CA ASN A 2 -12.80 -1.03 -2.92
C ASN A 2 -12.84 -0.74 -4.42
N GLY A 3 -14.01 -0.55 -5.04
CA GLY A 3 -14.13 -0.25 -6.48
C GLY A 3 -13.18 0.86 -6.96
N PRO A 4 -13.18 2.05 -6.33
CA PRO A 4 -12.34 3.16 -6.77
C PRO A 4 -10.82 2.91 -6.71
N LEU A 5 -10.35 1.99 -5.86
CA LEU A 5 -8.92 1.61 -5.79
C LEU A 5 -8.54 0.66 -6.93
N PHE A 6 -9.45 -0.25 -7.30
CA PHE A 6 -9.24 -1.15 -8.43
C PHE A 6 -9.28 -0.39 -9.77
N ASP A 7 -10.09 0.66 -9.88
CA ASP A 7 -10.15 1.51 -11.07
C ASP A 7 -8.78 2.17 -11.39
N ILE A 8 -7.96 2.45 -10.36
CA ILE A 8 -6.58 2.97 -10.53
C ILE A 8 -5.66 1.92 -11.18
N LEU A 9 -5.90 0.64 -10.94
CA LEU A 9 -5.11 -0.46 -11.53
C LEU A 9 -5.45 -0.69 -13.00
N GLU A 10 -6.66 -0.34 -13.43
CA GLU A 10 -7.13 -0.49 -14.81
C GLU A 10 -6.65 0.66 -15.73
N CYS A 11 -6.10 1.73 -15.15
CA CYS A 11 -5.62 2.89 -15.90
C CYS A 11 -4.20 2.68 -16.47
N PRO A 12 -3.88 3.28 -17.64
CA PRO A 12 -2.57 3.14 -18.29
C PRO A 12 -1.39 3.52 -17.38
N LEU A 13 -0.26 2.80 -17.49
CA LEU A 13 0.92 2.99 -16.63
C LEU A 13 1.64 4.33 -16.86
N GLU A 14 1.39 4.98 -17.99
CA GLU A 14 2.02 6.22 -18.42
C GLU A 14 1.25 7.47 -17.97
N GLN A 15 0.00 7.32 -17.55
CA GLN A 15 -0.81 8.44 -17.07
C GLN A 15 -0.32 8.89 -15.69
N GLU A 16 -0.35 10.18 -15.35
CA GLU A 16 -0.08 10.59 -13.98
C GLU A 16 -1.29 10.37 -13.08
N LEU A 17 -1.07 10.05 -11.80
CA LEU A 17 -2.16 9.95 -10.83
C LEU A 17 -2.80 11.33 -10.61
N SER A 18 -4.12 11.42 -10.72
CA SER A 18 -4.89 12.60 -10.39
C SER A 18 -4.78 12.93 -8.89
N ASN A 19 -5.21 14.14 -8.50
CA ASN A 19 -5.18 14.52 -7.09
C ASN A 19 -6.16 13.68 -6.26
N GLU A 20 -7.29 13.30 -6.83
CA GLU A 20 -8.30 12.44 -6.22
C GLU A 20 -7.77 11.01 -6.05
N GLU A 21 -7.11 10.46 -7.07
CA GLU A 21 -6.46 9.14 -7.00
C GLU A 21 -5.35 9.13 -5.95
N LYS A 22 -4.50 10.18 -5.92
CA LYS A 22 -3.46 10.34 -4.89
C LYS A 22 -4.06 10.39 -3.50
N LYS A 23 -5.13 11.14 -3.30
CA LYS A 23 -5.81 11.22 -2.00
C LYS A 23 -6.33 9.85 -1.57
N LEU A 24 -6.96 9.12 -2.48
CA LEU A 24 -7.46 7.76 -2.20
C LEU A 24 -6.33 6.81 -1.84
N LEU A 25 -5.19 6.89 -2.54
CA LEU A 25 -3.99 6.12 -2.24
C LEU A 25 -3.40 6.50 -0.88
N PHE A 26 -3.33 7.79 -0.53
CA PHE A 26 -2.86 8.21 0.79
C PHE A 26 -3.75 7.70 1.91
N ASP A 27 -5.08 7.76 1.74
CA ASP A 27 -6.05 7.21 2.70
C ASP A 27 -5.81 5.68 2.86
N TYR A 28 -5.54 4.98 1.75
CA TYR A 28 -5.17 3.56 1.78
C TYR A 28 -3.82 3.28 2.47
N PHE A 29 -2.79 4.10 2.22
CA PHE A 29 -1.46 3.93 2.81
C PHE A 29 -1.49 4.15 4.32
N ASN A 30 -2.24 5.17 4.77
CA ASN A 30 -2.46 5.45 6.19
C ASN A 30 -3.11 4.25 6.88
N LEU A 31 -4.18 3.69 6.30
CA LEU A 31 -4.83 2.49 6.82
C LEU A 31 -3.85 1.32 6.93
N CYS A 32 -3.07 1.06 5.90
CA CYS A 32 -2.08 -0.03 5.90
C CYS A 32 -1.03 0.13 7.01
N ALA A 33 -0.62 1.37 7.30
CA ALA A 33 0.34 1.65 8.35
C ALA A 33 -0.26 1.54 9.77
N GLU A 34 -1.51 1.94 9.95
CA GLU A 34 -2.25 1.72 11.20
C GLU A 34 -2.42 0.22 11.49
N GLU A 35 -2.82 -0.57 10.49
CA GLU A 35 -2.91 -2.03 10.60
C GLU A 35 -1.54 -2.64 10.93
N TYR A 36 -0.46 -2.15 10.32
CA TYR A 36 0.90 -2.58 10.67
C TYR A 36 1.25 -2.27 12.14
N LEU A 37 0.85 -1.09 12.64
CA LEU A 37 1.05 -0.72 14.04
C LEU A 37 0.27 -1.65 14.98
N TYR A 38 -0.99 -1.96 14.67
CA TYR A 38 -1.80 -2.88 15.46
C TYR A 38 -1.23 -4.30 15.46
N TYR A 39 -0.74 -4.78 14.31
CA TYR A 39 0.01 -6.04 14.23
C TYR A 39 1.27 -6.00 15.11
N ARG A 40 2.07 -4.93 15.03
CA ARG A 40 3.28 -4.74 15.85
C ARG A 40 2.99 -4.68 17.35
N LYS A 41 1.79 -4.24 17.74
CA LYS A 41 1.33 -4.19 19.13
C LYS A 41 0.67 -5.49 19.59
N GLY A 42 0.51 -6.47 18.72
CA GLY A 42 -0.03 -7.80 19.04
C GLY A 42 -1.56 -7.89 19.02
N PHE A 43 -2.26 -6.89 18.48
CA PHE A 43 -3.73 -6.92 18.35
C PHE A 43 -4.22 -7.72 17.16
N ILE A 44 -3.38 -7.85 16.12
CA ILE A 44 -3.68 -8.58 14.90
C ILE A 44 -2.83 -9.85 14.88
N TYR A 45 -3.46 -11.00 14.70
CA TYR A 45 -2.76 -12.25 14.56
C TYR A 45 -1.91 -12.29 13.28
N ARG A 46 -0.82 -13.06 13.33
CA ARG A 46 0.17 -13.11 12.26
C ARG A 46 -0.44 -13.56 10.93
N GLU A 47 -1.36 -14.49 10.94
CA GLU A 47 -2.07 -15.00 9.76
C GLU A 47 -2.98 -13.95 9.12
N VAL A 48 -3.67 -13.14 9.93
CA VAL A 48 -4.50 -12.03 9.46
C VAL A 48 -3.63 -10.97 8.81
N TRP A 49 -2.52 -10.60 9.47
CA TRP A 49 -1.55 -9.67 8.89
C TRP A 49 -0.94 -10.18 7.59
N GLN A 50 -0.65 -11.48 7.48
CA GLN A 50 -0.13 -12.07 6.23
C GLN A 50 -1.14 -11.98 5.09
N ALA A 51 -2.42 -12.27 5.36
CA ALA A 51 -3.48 -12.12 4.37
C ALA A 51 -3.61 -10.66 3.90
N TRP A 52 -3.59 -9.72 4.84
CA TRP A 52 -3.62 -8.29 4.54
C TRP A 52 -2.42 -7.85 3.70
N ARG A 53 -1.21 -8.27 4.09
CA ARG A 53 0.03 -8.00 3.37
C ARG A 53 0.05 -8.56 1.96
N ASN A 54 -0.58 -9.71 1.73
CA ASN A 54 -0.73 -10.27 0.39
C ASN A 54 -1.69 -9.43 -0.47
N GLY A 55 -2.78 -8.92 0.10
CA GLY A 55 -3.69 -8.01 -0.60
C GLY A 55 -3.02 -6.71 -1.06
N MET A 56 -2.13 -6.15 -0.23
CA MET A 56 -1.34 -4.95 -0.58
C MET A 56 -0.43 -5.16 -1.80
N ARG A 57 -0.01 -6.40 -2.10
CA ARG A 57 0.94 -6.67 -3.20
C ARG A 57 0.40 -6.23 -4.55
N VAL A 58 -0.90 -6.44 -4.78
CA VAL A 58 -1.60 -6.08 -6.03
C VAL A 58 -1.39 -4.61 -6.38
N PHE A 59 -1.43 -3.72 -5.37
CA PHE A 59 -1.21 -2.28 -5.56
C PHE A 59 0.27 -1.93 -5.66
N SER A 60 1.13 -2.62 -4.88
CA SER A 60 2.58 -2.39 -4.90
C SER A 60 3.27 -2.83 -6.19
N ASP A 61 2.62 -3.69 -6.97
CA ASP A 61 3.12 -4.16 -8.28
C ASP A 61 2.81 -3.15 -9.40
N CYS A 62 1.88 -2.21 -9.19
CA CYS A 62 1.65 -1.11 -10.12
C CYS A 62 2.76 -0.05 -9.99
N PRO A 63 3.57 0.21 -11.03
CA PRO A 63 4.70 1.13 -10.97
C PRO A 63 4.36 2.56 -10.53
N ARG A 64 3.20 3.09 -10.98
CA ARG A 64 2.74 4.44 -10.61
C ARG A 64 2.44 4.55 -9.12
N ILE A 65 1.73 3.56 -8.58
CA ILE A 65 1.38 3.49 -7.16
C ILE A 65 2.64 3.28 -6.34
N ARG A 66 3.52 2.36 -6.75
CA ARG A 66 4.81 2.12 -6.07
C ARG A 66 5.63 3.40 -5.99
N LYS A 67 5.76 4.15 -7.09
CA LYS A 67 6.50 5.41 -7.11
C LYS A 67 5.96 6.43 -6.12
N LEU A 68 4.62 6.57 -6.04
CA LEU A 68 3.99 7.45 -5.05
C LEU A 68 4.25 6.96 -3.62
N TRP A 69 4.08 5.66 -3.39
CA TRP A 69 4.25 5.05 -2.08
C TRP A 69 5.69 5.19 -1.56
N GLU A 70 6.69 4.90 -2.39
CA GLU A 70 8.11 5.05 -2.02
C GLU A 70 8.46 6.49 -1.65
N LYS A 71 7.89 7.47 -2.37
CA LYS A 71 8.06 8.89 -2.05
C LYS A 71 7.50 9.23 -0.66
N GLU A 72 6.33 8.72 -0.33
CA GLU A 72 5.71 8.96 0.98
C GLU A 72 6.42 8.20 2.12
N LEU A 73 6.90 6.97 1.88
CA LEU A 73 7.68 6.20 2.87
C LEU A 73 9.01 6.87 3.22
N ALA A 74 9.64 7.56 2.27
CA ALA A 74 10.85 8.34 2.52
C ALA A 74 10.63 9.48 3.53
N ALA A 75 9.38 9.94 3.73
CA ALA A 75 9.03 10.94 4.73
C ALA A 75 8.96 10.39 6.17
N ASN A 76 9.16 9.08 6.38
CA ASN A 76 9.24 8.40 7.69
C ASN A 76 7.95 8.44 8.54
N SER A 77 6.79 8.68 7.92
CA SER A 77 5.49 8.92 8.60
C SER A 77 4.66 7.66 8.92
N TYR A 78 5.16 6.45 8.64
CA TYR A 78 4.34 5.22 8.65
C TYR A 78 4.79 4.15 9.66
N TYR A 79 5.26 4.56 10.85
CA TYR A 79 5.64 3.63 11.92
C TYR A 79 6.71 2.59 11.54
N GLY A 80 7.55 2.90 10.54
CA GLY A 80 8.55 1.96 10.00
C GLY A 80 7.97 0.87 9.09
N PHE A 81 6.71 1.01 8.66
CA PHE A 81 6.10 0.15 7.65
C PHE A 81 6.91 0.21 6.35
N LYS A 82 7.07 -0.94 5.69
CA LYS A 82 7.72 -1.04 4.39
C LYS A 82 6.80 -1.81 3.45
N LEU A 83 6.82 -1.40 2.19
CA LEU A 83 6.13 -2.11 1.12
C LEU A 83 6.48 -3.60 1.12
N PRO A 84 5.50 -4.49 0.90
CA PRO A 84 5.80 -5.85 0.56
C PRO A 84 6.52 -5.87 -0.80
N CYS A 85 7.85 -5.94 -0.78
CA CYS A 85 8.61 -6.15 -2.00
C CYS A 85 8.25 -7.52 -2.62
N GLY A 86 7.79 -7.50 -3.86
CA GLY A 86 7.79 -8.66 -4.73
C GLY A 86 9.22 -8.92 -5.21
N CYS A 87 10.02 -9.58 -4.38
CA CYS A 87 11.25 -10.22 -4.83
C CYS A 87 11.29 -11.63 -4.23
N SER A 88 11.23 -12.60 -5.14
CA SER A 88 11.61 -13.98 -4.90
C SER A 88 12.95 -14.05 -4.17
N SER A 89 12.98 -14.87 -3.12
CA SER A 89 14.16 -15.54 -2.57
C SER A 89 15.33 -14.67 -2.07
N GLN A 90 15.55 -14.72 -0.75
CA GLN A 90 16.83 -15.19 -0.21
C GLN A 90 16.55 -16.33 0.76
#